data_AF-A0A6B1HYP2-F1
#
_entry.id   AF-A0A6B1HYP2-F1
#
_cell.length_a   1.000
_cell.length_b   1.000
_cell.length_c   1.000
_cell.angle_alpha   90.00
_cell.angle_beta   90.00
_cell.angle_gamma   90.00
#
_symmetry.space_group_name_H-M   'P 1'
#
loop_
_entity.id
_entity.type
_entity.pdbx_description
1 polymer ?
#
loop_
_entity_poly.entity_id
_entity_poly.type
_entity_poly.pdbx_seq_one_letter_code
_entity_poly.pdbx_strand_id
1 'polypeptide(L)'
;MTTWEENIQQARTVALEILQPSASQLEHGLALHRDAIVCESYSLGLIAPINGEAMAQAVEARASEVELQYLSEQMRMTRWAYDDELKAEYLGAWEASGVTCAFQNAGEEGNNPMRMLG
;
A
#
# COMPACT_ATOMS: atom_id res chain seq x y z
N MET A 1 -7.53 -0.47 18.10
CA MET A 1 -6.71 -0.90 16.95
C MET A 1 -5.39 -0.17 17.06
N THR A 2 -4.27 -0.84 16.81
CA THR A 2 -2.97 -0.16 16.70
C THR A 2 -2.94 0.67 15.43
N THR A 3 -2.27 1.83 15.46
CA THR A 3 -2.10 2.66 14.28
C THR A 3 -1.08 2.05 13.32
N TRP A 4 -1.00 2.56 12.09
CA TRP A 4 -0.01 2.09 11.12
C TRP A 4 1.43 2.41 11.57
N GLU A 5 1.64 3.55 12.25
CA GLU A 5 2.94 3.92 12.83
C GLU A 5 3.39 2.91 13.89
N GLU A 6 2.46 2.52 14.77
CA GLU A 6 2.72 1.55 15.83
C GLU A 6 3.10 0.19 15.24
N ASN A 7 2.43 -0.24 14.15
CA ASN A 7 2.74 -1.50 13.48
C ASN A 7 4.14 -1.47 12.83
N ILE A 8 4.52 -0.38 12.17
CA ILE A 8 5.86 -0.20 11.58
C ILE A 8 6.93 -0.23 12.68
N GLN A 9 6.71 0.52 13.77
CA GLN A 9 7.66 0.59 14.86
C GLN A 9 7.79 -0.77 15.58
N GLN A 10 6.68 -1.49 15.76
CA GLN A 10 6.69 -2.83 16.33
C GLN A 10 7.47 -3.82 15.45
N ALA A 11 7.24 -3.81 14.14
CA ALA A 11 7.98 -4.67 13.21
C ALA A 11 9.49 -4.41 13.26
N ARG A 12 9.90 -3.13 13.33
CA ARG A 12 11.30 -2.74 13.51
C ARG A 12 11.88 -3.27 14.83
N THR A 13 11.16 -3.08 15.94
CA THR A 13 11.60 -3.57 17.26
C THR A 13 11.79 -5.09 17.25
N VAL A 14 10.82 -5.84 16.74
CA VAL A 14 10.89 -7.30 16.62
C VAL A 14 12.09 -7.72 15.78
N ALA A 15 12.33 -7.06 14.64
CA ALA A 15 13.49 -7.37 13.80
C ALA A 15 14.82 -7.13 14.53
N LEU A 16 14.95 -6.04 15.29
CA LEU A 16 16.16 -5.74 16.06
C LEU A 16 16.39 -6.73 17.21
N GLU A 17 15.32 -7.16 17.89
CA GLU A 17 15.40 -8.16 18.96
C GLU A 17 15.82 -9.54 18.44
N ILE A 18 15.37 -9.92 17.24
CA ILE A 18 15.73 -11.19 16.59
C ILE A 18 17.15 -11.15 16.03
N LEU A 19 17.49 -10.09 15.29
CA LEU A 19 18.77 -10.01 14.57
C LEU A 19 19.94 -9.62 15.46
N GLN A 20 19.67 -8.89 16.55
CA GLN A 20 20.67 -8.42 17.53
C GLN A 20 21.94 -7.82 16.89
N PRO A 21 21.82 -6.91 15.91
CA PRO A 21 23.00 -6.32 15.29
C PRO A 21 23.75 -5.44 16.30
N SER A 22 25.07 -5.38 16.20
CA SER A 22 25.80 -4.29 16.83
C SER A 22 25.41 -2.94 16.21
N ALA A 23 25.66 -1.84 16.91
CA ALA A 23 25.42 -0.51 16.37
C ALA A 23 26.17 -0.27 15.05
N SER A 24 27.40 -0.79 14.91
CA SER A 24 28.18 -0.65 13.68
C SER A 24 27.63 -1.48 12.53
N GLN A 25 27.09 -2.67 12.80
CA GLN A 25 26.44 -3.50 11.79
C GLN A 25 25.14 -2.88 11.30
N LEU A 26 24.32 -2.36 12.23
CA LEU A 26 23.08 -1.68 11.88
C LEU A 26 23.35 -0.44 11.04
N GLU A 27 24.28 0.41 11.46
CA GLU A 27 24.62 1.62 10.70
C GLU A 27 25.19 1.29 9.32
N HIS A 28 26.09 0.29 9.24
CA HIS A 28 26.65 -0.13 7.96
C HIS A 28 25.58 -0.68 7.01
N GLY A 29 24.66 -1.54 7.50
CA GLY A 29 23.57 -2.07 6.69
C GLY A 29 22.61 -0.98 6.20
N LEU A 30 22.25 -0.02 7.07
CA LEU A 30 21.42 1.11 6.67
C LEU A 30 22.14 2.04 5.68
N ALA A 31 23.46 2.22 5.81
CA ALA A 31 24.24 2.99 4.84
C ALA A 31 24.21 2.33 3.44
N LEU A 32 24.43 1.01 3.38
CA LEU A 32 24.33 0.26 2.12
C LEU A 32 22.95 0.39 1.46
N HIS A 33 21.87 0.35 2.27
CA HIS A 33 20.51 0.53 1.75
C HIS A 33 20.29 1.95 1.20
N ARG A 34 20.75 2.99 1.91
CA ARG A 34 20.64 4.39 1.44
C ARG A 34 21.39 4.67 0.14
N ASP A 35 22.48 3.94 -0.11
CA ASP A 35 23.28 4.07 -1.33
C ASP A 35 22.72 3.25 -2.50
N ALA A 36 21.70 2.42 -2.27
CA ALA A 36 21.05 1.61 -3.29
C ALA A 36 19.83 2.30 -3.92
N ILE A 37 19.55 1.99 -5.18
CA ILE A 37 18.24 2.25 -5.79
C ILE A 37 17.39 1.00 -5.55
N VAL A 38 16.38 1.13 -4.69
CA VAL A 38 15.46 0.04 -4.37
C VAL A 38 14.20 0.23 -5.19
N CYS A 39 14.01 -0.65 -6.18
CA CYS A 39 12.85 -0.66 -7.05
C CYS A 39 11.86 -1.72 -6.58
N GLU A 40 10.64 -1.32 -6.21
CA GLU A 40 9.57 -2.26 -5.90
C GLU A 40 8.73 -2.57 -7.14
N SER A 41 8.62 -3.85 -7.48
CA SER A 41 7.91 -4.33 -8.67
C SER A 41 6.38 -4.17 -8.61
N TYR A 42 5.79 -3.99 -7.42
CA TYR A 42 4.33 -3.98 -7.25
C TYR A 42 3.81 -2.96 -6.22
N SER A 43 4.35 -1.74 -6.21
CA SER A 43 3.99 -0.61 -5.31
C SER A 43 3.70 -0.97 -3.87
N LEU A 44 4.56 -1.82 -3.28
CA LEU A 44 4.46 -2.27 -1.89
C LEU A 44 3.12 -2.98 -1.57
N GLY A 45 2.29 -3.28 -2.58
CA GLY A 45 0.94 -3.81 -2.41
C GLY A 45 -0.02 -2.89 -1.67
N LEU A 46 0.25 -1.59 -1.58
CA LEU A 46 -0.58 -0.66 -0.82
C LEU A 46 -1.91 -0.41 -1.53
N ILE A 47 -3.00 -0.72 -0.85
CA ILE A 47 -4.37 -0.53 -1.31
C ILE A 47 -5.18 0.18 -0.23
N ALA A 48 -5.91 1.23 -0.61
CA ALA A 48 -6.69 1.98 0.34
C ALA A 48 -7.86 1.12 0.85
N PRO A 49 -8.25 1.27 2.13
CA PRO A 49 -9.46 0.65 2.62
C PRO A 49 -10.68 1.18 1.85
N ILE A 50 -11.68 0.33 1.63
CA ILE A 50 -12.95 0.74 1.04
C ILE A 50 -13.75 1.55 2.06
N ASN A 51 -14.47 2.57 1.59
CA ASN A 51 -15.50 3.22 2.41
C ASN A 51 -16.76 2.35 2.43
N GLY A 52 -16.97 1.64 3.54
CA GLY A 52 -18.10 0.71 3.69
C GLY A 52 -19.47 1.39 3.64
N GLU A 53 -19.58 2.63 4.10
CA GLU A 53 -20.84 3.39 4.04
C GLU A 53 -21.20 3.74 2.59
N ALA A 54 -20.22 4.22 1.82
CA ALA A 54 -20.41 4.51 0.40
C ALA A 54 -20.79 3.25 -0.40
N MET A 55 -20.21 2.09 -0.06
CA MET A 55 -20.62 0.81 -0.66
C MET A 55 -22.05 0.43 -0.28
N ALA A 56 -22.43 0.57 1.00
CA ALA A 56 -23.78 0.25 1.46
C ALA A 56 -24.83 1.12 0.75
N GLN A 57 -24.56 2.43 0.62
CA GLN A 57 -25.42 3.34 -0.13
C GLN A 57 -25.57 2.95 -1.60
N ALA A 58 -24.50 2.54 -2.27
CA ALA A 58 -24.55 2.08 -3.66
C ALA A 58 -25.40 0.80 -3.81
N VAL A 59 -25.29 -0.14 -2.85
CA VAL A 59 -26.12 -1.35 -2.81
C VAL A 59 -27.59 -1.01 -2.61
N GLU A 60 -27.91 -0.11 -1.68
CA GLU A 60 -29.28 0.36 -1.44
C GLU A 60 -29.89 1.06 -2.68
N ALA A 61 -29.05 1.79 -3.42
CA ALA A 61 -29.40 2.40 -4.70
C ALA A 61 -29.55 1.38 -5.85
N ARG A 62 -29.35 0.08 -5.59
CA ARG A 62 -29.40 -1.02 -6.57
C ARG A 62 -28.39 -0.87 -7.70
N ALA A 63 -27.19 -0.37 -7.38
CA ALA A 63 -26.07 -0.40 -8.30
C ALA A 63 -25.84 -1.84 -8.80
N SER A 64 -25.53 -1.96 -10.08
CA SER A 64 -25.16 -3.22 -10.71
C SER A 64 -23.83 -3.76 -10.15
N GLU A 65 -23.56 -5.04 -10.37
CA GLU A 65 -22.30 -5.67 -9.97
C GLU A 65 -21.08 -4.94 -10.55
N VAL A 66 -21.16 -4.50 -11.81
CA VAL A 66 -20.09 -3.76 -12.49
C VAL A 66 -19.86 -2.39 -11.83
N GLU A 67 -20.92 -1.68 -11.44
CA GLU A 67 -20.81 -0.39 -10.76
C GLU A 67 -20.22 -0.54 -9.35
N LEU A 68 -20.63 -1.57 -8.60
CA LEU A 68 -20.07 -1.88 -7.28
C LEU A 68 -18.60 -2.25 -7.36
N GLN A 69 -18.23 -3.03 -8.37
CA GLN A 69 -16.85 -3.37 -8.65
C GLN A 69 -16.02 -2.13 -8.95
N TYR A 70 -16.48 -1.30 -9.90
CA TYR A 70 -15.80 -0.06 -10.27
C TYR A 70 -15.62 0.87 -9.07
N LEU A 71 -16.65 1.00 -8.22
CA LEU A 71 -16.60 1.80 -7.00
C LEU A 71 -15.53 1.28 -6.02
N SER A 72 -15.49 -0.02 -5.78
CA SER A 72 -14.49 -0.67 -4.93
C SER A 72 -13.07 -0.49 -5.47
N GLU A 73 -12.86 -0.71 -6.77
CA GLU A 73 -11.56 -0.56 -7.43
C GLU A 73 -11.08 0.89 -7.36
N GLN A 74 -11.95 1.85 -7.70
CA GLN A 74 -11.62 3.27 -7.64
C GLN A 74 -11.23 3.71 -6.22
N MET A 75 -11.96 3.26 -5.20
CA MET A 75 -11.62 3.57 -3.81
C MET A 75 -10.23 3.04 -3.42
N ARG A 76 -9.96 1.76 -3.72
CA ARG A 76 -8.69 1.11 -3.37
C ARG A 76 -7.48 1.79 -4.01
N MET A 77 -7.64 2.27 -5.24
CA MET A 77 -6.53 2.85 -6.01
C MET A 77 -6.32 4.34 -5.75
N THR A 78 -7.39 5.10 -5.51
CA THR A 78 -7.30 6.58 -5.58
C THR A 78 -7.52 7.31 -4.27
N ARG A 79 -8.09 6.68 -3.23
CA ARG A 79 -8.37 7.39 -1.96
C ARG A 79 -7.13 8.00 -1.31
N TRP A 80 -5.98 7.37 -1.44
CA TRP A 80 -4.68 7.91 -0.99
C TRP A 80 -4.38 9.33 -1.53
N ALA A 81 -4.99 9.74 -2.64
CA ALA A 81 -4.74 11.03 -3.27
C ALA A 81 -5.57 12.19 -2.67
N TYR A 82 -6.70 11.89 -2.02
CA TYR A 82 -7.66 12.91 -1.58
C TYR A 82 -8.20 12.73 -0.15
N ASP A 83 -7.80 11.66 0.54
CA ASP A 83 -8.07 11.43 1.97
C ASP A 83 -6.77 11.67 2.73
N ASP A 84 -6.72 12.72 3.57
CA ASP A 84 -5.48 13.19 4.19
C ASP A 84 -4.90 12.19 5.20
N GLU A 85 -5.75 11.46 5.93
CA GLU A 85 -5.31 10.44 6.89
C GLU A 85 -4.68 9.25 6.17
N LEU A 86 -5.35 8.78 5.11
CA LEU A 86 -4.81 7.73 4.25
C LEU A 86 -3.51 8.20 3.59
N LYS A 87 -3.47 9.42 3.04
CA LYS A 87 -2.25 9.96 2.43
C LYS A 87 -1.07 9.96 3.39
N ALA A 88 -1.30 10.30 4.66
CA ALA A 88 -0.26 10.25 5.69
C ALA A 88 0.25 8.81 5.91
N GLU A 89 -0.65 7.83 5.98
CA GLU A 89 -0.28 6.41 6.07
C GLU A 89 0.55 5.94 4.87
N TYR A 90 0.13 6.28 3.64
CA TYR A 90 0.87 5.92 2.43
C TYR A 90 2.29 6.48 2.43
N LEU A 91 2.44 7.77 2.74
CA LEU A 91 3.75 8.44 2.77
C LEU A 91 4.64 7.87 3.89
N GLY A 92 4.05 7.55 5.04
CA GLY A 92 4.76 6.92 6.14
C GLY A 92 5.23 5.50 5.80
N ALA A 93 4.39 4.69 5.15
CA ALA A 93 4.78 3.37 4.66
C ALA A 93 5.88 3.46 3.60
N TRP A 94 5.78 4.42 2.67
CA TRP A 94 6.82 4.68 1.66
C TRP A 94 8.16 4.99 2.32
N GLU A 95 8.20 5.96 3.23
CA GLU A 95 9.41 6.35 3.95
C GLU A 95 10.02 5.18 4.74
N ALA A 96 9.18 4.45 5.49
CA ALA A 96 9.62 3.33 6.31
C ALA A 96 10.15 2.14 5.50
N SER A 97 9.63 1.92 4.29
CA SER A 97 10.07 0.84 3.40
C SER A 97 11.46 1.08 2.80
N GLY A 98 11.88 2.34 2.70
CA GLY A 98 13.13 2.73 2.06
C GLY A 98 13.17 2.47 0.55
N VAL A 99 12.02 2.32 -0.12
CA VAL A 99 11.97 2.19 -1.59
C VAL A 99 12.26 3.53 -2.27
N THR A 100 12.94 3.49 -3.40
CA THR A 100 13.27 4.68 -4.21
C THR A 100 12.23 4.92 -5.29
N CYS A 101 11.76 3.85 -5.93
CA CYS A 101 10.71 3.91 -6.92
C CYS A 101 9.90 2.61 -6.93
N ALA A 102 8.69 2.70 -7.50
CA ALA A 102 7.82 1.57 -7.65
C ALA A 102 7.24 1.52 -9.07
N PHE A 103 6.97 0.31 -9.53
CA PHE A 103 6.24 0.08 -10.77
C PHE A 103 4.78 -0.26 -10.47
N GLN A 104 3.89 0.22 -11.34
CA GLN A 104 2.48 -0.16 -11.37
C GLN A 104 2.09 -0.53 -12.79
N ASN A 105 1.21 -1.52 -12.90
CA ASN A 105 0.46 -1.73 -14.11
C ASN A 105 -0.40 -0.50 -14.40
N ALA A 106 -0.27 0.02 -15.61
CA ALA A 106 -1.24 0.96 -16.16
C ALA A 106 -2.36 0.15 -16.81
N GLY A 107 -3.44 -0.10 -16.06
CA GLY A 107 -4.59 -0.86 -16.55
C GLY A 107 -5.17 -1.79 -15.50
N GLU A 108 -6.23 -2.49 -15.86
CA GLU A 108 -6.85 -3.48 -15.00
C GLU A 108 -6.04 -4.78 -14.99
N GLU A 109 -5.72 -5.32 -13.81
CA GLU A 109 -5.10 -6.64 -13.69
C GLU A 109 -6.18 -7.73 -13.85
N GLY A 110 -5.95 -8.70 -14.74
CA GLY A 110 -6.88 -9.81 -14.89
C GLY A 110 -6.39 -10.89 -15.84
N ASN A 111 -6.83 -12.12 -15.60
CA ASN A 111 -6.60 -13.27 -16.50
C ASN A 111 -7.87 -13.65 -17.29
N ASN A 112 -8.92 -12.82 -17.24
CA ASN A 112 -10.14 -13.05 -17.99
C ASN A 112 -9.98 -12.51 -19.43
N PRO A 113 -9.86 -13.39 -20.43
CA PRO A 113 -9.62 -12.97 -21.81
C PRO A 113 -10.78 -12.15 -22.38
N MET A 114 -12.03 -12.42 -21.96
CA MET A 114 -13.19 -11.66 -22.45
C MET A 114 -13.17 -10.22 -21.96
N ARG A 115 -12.68 -9.98 -20.74
CA ARG A 115 -12.56 -8.63 -20.16
C ARG A 115 -11.43 -7.83 -20.81
N MET A 116 -10.36 -8.51 -21.23
CA MET A 116 -9.19 -7.91 -21.89
C MET A 116 -9.46 -7.47 -23.34
N LEU A 117 -10.53 -7.97 -23.97
CA LEU A 117 -10.85 -7.69 -25.37
C LEU A 117 -11.72 -6.44 -25.58
N GLY A 118 -12.26 -5.85 -24.50
CA GLY A 118 -13.17 -4.69 -24.55
C GLY A 118 -14.62 -5.07 -24.75
#